data_AF-A0A8J7X4U2-F1
#
_entry.id   AF-A0A8J7X4U2-F1
#
_cell.length_a   1.000
_cell.length_b   1.000
_cell.length_c   1.000
_cell.angle_alpha   90.00
_cell.angle_beta   90.00
_cell.angle_gamma   90.00
#
_symmetry.space_group_name_H-M   'P 1'
#
loop_
_entity.id
_entity.type
_entity.pdbx_description
1 polymer ?
#
loop_
_entity_poly.entity_id
_entity_poly.type
_entity_poly.pdbx_seq_one_letter_code
_entity_poly.pdbx_strand_id
1 'polypeptide(L)'
;MRILPESIGSPHSINSATYEFNRLNSRGGKDDKKGGTLPPLLIKMRKKGQASLEYMIMLALALGVFAAILYVSTSLIISSSTQLGVDSAVRAVQEIKEASDFIYIRGHPSKTQIDVRIPGNIEEVSIGNYTVRLRISVADSYTDVYQVSKGNMTSDTSSICPDGNCREGYYVLSVESLPSGGSHDVNITTV
;
A
#
# COMPACT_ATOMS: atom_id res chain seq x y z
N MET A 1 -33.27 12.34 -7.88
CA MET A 1 -32.03 13.14 -7.80
C MET A 1 -31.23 12.83 -9.06
N ARG A 2 -31.05 13.84 -9.93
CA ARG A 2 -30.64 13.66 -11.33
C ARG A 2 -29.12 13.42 -11.43
N ILE A 3 -28.77 12.41 -12.21
CA ILE A 3 -27.44 12.14 -12.74
C ILE A 3 -27.27 13.02 -13.99
N LEU A 4 -26.16 13.76 -14.07
CA LEU A 4 -25.68 14.38 -15.32
C LEU A 4 -24.29 13.80 -15.62
N PRO A 5 -24.09 13.17 -16.79
CA PRO A 5 -22.77 12.93 -17.35
C PRO A 5 -22.33 14.10 -18.24
N GLU A 6 -21.10 14.56 -18.07
CA GLU A 6 -20.53 15.68 -18.81
C GLU A 6 -19.77 15.22 -20.06
N SER A 7 -20.33 15.63 -21.19
CA SER A 7 -19.72 16.08 -22.46
C SER A 7 -18.51 15.36 -23.07
N ILE A 8 -18.81 14.74 -24.20
CA ILE A 8 -17.95 14.26 -25.27
C ILE A 8 -17.30 15.44 -26.01
N GLY A 9 -15.97 15.44 -26.15
CA GLY A 9 -15.21 16.29 -27.07
C GLY A 9 -14.41 15.43 -28.05
N SER A 10 -14.77 15.48 -29.33
CA SER A 10 -14.11 14.81 -30.45
C SER A 10 -13.40 15.87 -31.34
N PRO A 11 -12.86 15.53 -32.51
CA PRO A 11 -11.46 15.22 -32.77
C PRO A 11 -10.73 16.35 -33.53
N HIS A 12 -9.42 16.49 -33.33
CA HIS A 12 -8.58 17.28 -34.26
C HIS A 12 -7.69 16.37 -35.10
N SER A 13 -7.87 16.56 -36.40
CA SER A 13 -7.28 15.82 -37.50
C SER A 13 -6.05 16.53 -38.05
N ILE A 14 -5.11 15.74 -38.57
CA ILE A 14 -4.22 16.02 -39.71
C ILE A 14 -3.09 17.05 -39.47
N ASN A 15 -1.84 16.56 -39.48
CA ASN A 15 -0.86 17.01 -40.47
C ASN A 15 0.26 15.98 -40.64
N SER A 16 0.10 15.23 -41.73
CA SER A 16 1.09 14.48 -42.49
C SER A 16 2.15 15.42 -43.11
N ALA A 17 3.42 15.18 -42.77
CA ALA A 17 4.58 15.52 -43.61
C ALA A 17 5.21 14.17 -44.00
N THR A 18 4.95 13.57 -45.17
CA THR A 18 5.33 13.99 -46.54
C THR A 18 6.84 14.23 -46.57
N TYR A 19 7.65 13.18 -46.73
CA TYR A 19 8.12 12.66 -48.02
C TYR A 19 8.53 13.77 -48.99
N GLU A 20 9.83 14.05 -49.10
CA GLU A 20 10.54 14.60 -50.27
C GLU A 20 11.91 15.12 -49.79
N PHE A 21 12.92 14.24 -49.69
CA PHE A 21 14.30 14.70 -49.90
C PHE A 21 14.82 14.02 -51.15
N ASN A 22 14.49 14.70 -52.22
CA ASN A 22 14.64 14.32 -53.59
C ASN A 22 16.13 14.30 -53.99
N ARG A 23 16.42 13.30 -54.82
CA ARG A 23 17.40 13.28 -55.90
C ARG A 23 18.19 14.58 -56.12
N LEU A 24 19.50 14.50 -55.92
CA LEU A 24 20.46 15.07 -56.86
C LEU A 24 21.62 14.09 -57.02
N ASN A 25 21.32 13.00 -57.74
CA ASN A 25 22.32 12.27 -58.51
C ASN A 25 22.07 12.60 -59.99
N SER A 26 23.15 12.82 -60.73
CA SER A 26 23.26 12.89 -62.20
C SER A 26 23.41 14.27 -62.84
N ARG A 27 24.67 14.57 -63.17
CA ARG A 27 25.24 15.22 -64.38
C ARG A 27 26.46 16.04 -63.92
N GLY A 28 27.67 15.84 -64.40
CA GLY A 28 28.17 15.09 -65.55
C GLY A 28 29.48 15.75 -65.97
N GLY A 29 30.46 14.94 -66.37
CA GLY A 29 31.69 15.38 -67.04
C GLY A 29 32.74 16.02 -66.13
N LYS A 30 34.02 16.00 -66.46
CA LYS A 30 34.81 15.22 -67.41
C LYS A 30 36.25 15.67 -67.10
N ASP A 31 37.19 14.85 -67.53
CA ASP A 31 38.57 15.24 -67.82
C ASP A 31 39.58 15.37 -66.66
N ASP A 32 40.54 14.45 -66.79
CA ASP A 32 41.97 14.71 -66.82
C ASP A 32 42.80 14.68 -65.51
N LYS A 33 43.67 13.68 -65.53
CA LYS A 33 45.11 13.74 -65.24
C LYS A 33 45.60 13.44 -63.82
N LYS A 34 46.42 12.37 -63.85
CA LYS A 34 47.70 12.18 -63.15
C LYS A 34 47.62 11.74 -61.68
N GLY A 35 48.00 10.48 -61.51
CA GLY A 35 49.13 10.11 -60.65
C GLY A 35 48.98 10.44 -59.18
N GLY A 36 48.50 9.47 -58.43
CA GLY A 36 48.53 9.52 -56.97
C GLY A 36 47.66 8.42 -56.40
N THR A 37 48.17 7.20 -56.40
CA THR A 37 47.61 6.09 -55.63
C THR A 37 47.71 6.43 -54.15
N LEU A 38 46.77 7.23 -53.64
CA LEU A 38 46.60 7.48 -52.21
C LEU A 38 45.64 6.40 -51.68
N PRO A 39 46.08 5.55 -50.75
CA PRO A 39 45.22 4.52 -50.20
C PRO A 39 44.04 5.16 -49.46
N PRO A 40 42.83 4.57 -49.55
CA PRO A 40 41.69 5.01 -48.77
C PRO A 40 41.95 4.68 -47.29
N LEU A 41 42.57 5.61 -46.57
CA LEU A 41 42.53 5.68 -45.11
C LEU A 41 41.17 6.27 -44.69
N LEU A 42 40.08 5.58 -45.03
CA LEU A 42 38.74 6.00 -44.65
C LEU A 42 38.15 4.97 -43.66
N ILE A 43 38.48 5.24 -42.39
CA ILE A 43 37.73 4.87 -41.18
C ILE A 43 37.44 3.37 -41.05
N LYS A 44 38.49 2.59 -40.75
CA LYS A 44 38.34 1.20 -40.29
C LYS A 44 38.53 1.09 -38.77
N MET A 45 37.93 1.97 -37.97
CA MET A 45 37.95 1.85 -36.51
C MET A 45 36.68 2.42 -35.86
N ARG A 46 35.61 1.61 -35.74
CA ARG A 46 34.56 1.84 -34.71
C ARG A 46 33.71 0.63 -34.30
N LYS A 47 34.10 -0.61 -34.63
CA LYS A 47 33.29 -1.80 -34.27
C LYS A 47 33.35 -2.17 -32.78
N LYS A 48 34.50 -1.95 -32.12
CA LYS A 48 34.65 -2.29 -30.69
C LYS A 48 33.83 -1.38 -29.76
N GLY A 49 33.80 -0.07 -30.03
CA GLY A 49 32.99 0.88 -29.27
C GLY A 49 31.48 0.79 -29.53
N GLN A 50 31.10 0.33 -30.73
CA GLN A 50 29.68 0.07 -31.05
C GLN A 50 29.14 -1.12 -30.27
N ALA A 51 29.92 -2.21 -30.17
CA ALA A 51 29.52 -3.38 -29.38
C ALA A 51 29.36 -3.05 -27.90
N SER A 52 30.28 -2.28 -27.29
CA SER A 52 30.15 -1.88 -25.88
C SER A 52 28.93 -0.99 -25.62
N LEU A 53 28.57 -0.14 -26.58
CA LEU A 53 27.40 0.74 -26.46
C LEU A 53 26.09 -0.05 -26.52
N GLU A 54 26.01 -1.05 -27.38
CA GLU A 54 24.85 -1.95 -27.47
C GLU A 54 24.63 -2.74 -26.17
N TYR A 55 25.71 -3.27 -25.57
CA TYR A 55 25.63 -3.93 -24.25
C TYR A 55 25.20 -2.97 -23.14
N MET A 56 25.68 -1.74 -23.12
CA MET A 56 25.26 -0.75 -22.12
C MET A 56 23.78 -0.40 -22.26
N ILE A 57 23.26 -0.28 -23.48
CA ILE A 57 21.82 -0.06 -23.72
C ILE A 57 21.00 -1.26 -23.26
N MET A 58 21.41 -2.49 -23.60
CA MET A 58 20.73 -3.70 -23.15
C MET A 58 20.69 -3.81 -21.63
N LEU A 59 21.81 -3.47 -20.96
CA LEU A 59 21.90 -3.46 -19.50
C LEU A 59 20.98 -2.39 -18.88
N ALA A 60 20.97 -1.17 -19.43
CA ALA A 60 20.11 -0.10 -18.96
C ALA A 60 18.63 -0.45 -19.10
N LEU A 61 18.25 -1.08 -20.22
CA LEU A 61 16.88 -1.53 -20.45
C LEU A 61 16.50 -2.65 -19.46
N ALA A 62 17.38 -3.63 -19.25
CA ALA A 62 17.17 -4.69 -18.27
C ALA A 62 17.00 -4.14 -16.84
N LEU A 63 17.84 -3.18 -16.43
CA LEU A 63 17.71 -2.51 -15.13
C LEU A 63 16.43 -1.68 -15.03
N GLY A 64 16.01 -1.03 -16.12
CA GLY A 64 14.76 -0.26 -16.17
C GLY A 64 13.53 -1.14 -15.94
N VAL A 65 13.47 -2.31 -16.57
CA VAL A 65 12.41 -3.30 -16.34
C VAL A 65 12.45 -3.81 -14.90
N PHE A 66 13.64 -4.10 -14.37
CA PHE A 66 13.80 -4.55 -12.99
C PHE A 66 13.31 -3.51 -11.97
N ALA A 67 13.63 -2.23 -12.18
CA ALA A 67 13.15 -1.14 -11.33
C ALA A 67 11.62 -0.99 -11.36
N ALA A 68 11.00 -1.13 -12.54
CA ALA A 68 9.54 -1.09 -12.67
C ALA A 68 8.87 -2.23 -11.91
N ILE A 69 9.42 -3.45 -11.99
CA ILE A 69 8.91 -4.62 -11.26
C ILE A 69 9.03 -4.40 -9.74
N LEU A 70 10.18 -3.90 -9.28
CA LEU A 70 10.39 -3.59 -7.87
C LEU A 70 9.38 -2.55 -7.35
N TYR A 71 9.14 -1.48 -8.11
CA TYR A 71 8.19 -0.44 -7.72
C TYR A 71 6.76 -0.96 -7.55
N VAL A 72 6.29 -1.78 -8.48
CA VAL A 72 4.95 -2.39 -8.38
C VAL A 72 4.88 -3.37 -7.21
N SER A 73 5.92 -4.17 -7.03
CA SER A 73 5.98 -5.18 -5.95
C SER A 73 5.93 -4.53 -4.57
N THR A 74 6.71 -3.47 -4.35
CA THR A 74 6.71 -2.75 -3.05
C THR A 74 5.38 -2.08 -2.78
N SER A 75 4.77 -1.46 -3.80
CA SER A 75 3.46 -0.82 -3.68
C SER A 75 2.36 -1.82 -3.28
N LEU A 76 2.36 -3.01 -3.88
CA LEU A 76 1.41 -4.08 -3.55
C LEU A 76 1.60 -4.61 -2.14
N ILE A 77 2.85 -4.79 -1.69
CA ILE A 77 3.16 -5.29 -0.34
C ILE A 77 2.64 -4.31 0.72
N ILE A 78 2.87 -3.01 0.54
CA ILE A 78 2.43 -1.97 1.49
C ILE A 78 0.89 -1.89 1.54
N SER A 79 0.22 -1.89 0.39
CA SER A 79 -1.25 -1.84 0.35
C SER A 79 -1.89 -3.08 0.97
N SER A 80 -1.27 -4.25 0.82
CA SER A 80 -1.81 -5.50 1.37
C SER A 80 -1.65 -5.55 2.89
N SER A 81 -0.52 -5.10 3.43
CA SER A 81 -0.28 -5.12 4.87
C SER A 81 -1.21 -4.16 5.62
N THR A 82 -1.48 -2.98 5.07
CA THR A 82 -2.42 -2.01 5.69
C THR A 82 -3.85 -2.54 5.69
N GLN A 83 -4.32 -3.13 4.59
CA GLN A 83 -5.66 -3.69 4.50
C GLN A 83 -5.85 -4.86 5.48
N LEU A 84 -4.87 -5.76 5.57
CA LEU A 84 -4.90 -6.85 6.54
C LEU A 84 -4.90 -6.34 8.00
N GLY A 85 -4.18 -5.25 8.27
CA GLY A 85 -4.19 -4.58 9.57
C GLY A 85 -5.59 -4.06 9.95
N VAL A 86 -6.25 -3.35 9.04
CA VAL A 86 -7.61 -2.83 9.25
C VAL A 86 -8.61 -3.97 9.47
N ASP A 87 -8.59 -5.01 8.62
CA ASP A 87 -9.50 -6.15 8.76
C ASP A 87 -9.29 -6.90 10.09
N SER A 88 -8.04 -7.04 10.53
CA SER A 88 -7.73 -7.65 11.83
C SER A 88 -8.25 -6.81 12.99
N ALA A 89 -8.13 -5.48 12.92
CA ALA A 89 -8.65 -4.59 13.96
C ALA A 89 -10.19 -4.62 14.02
N VAL A 90 -10.87 -4.67 12.87
CA VAL A 90 -12.33 -4.81 12.80
C VAL A 90 -12.76 -6.09 13.50
N ARG A 91 -12.08 -7.21 13.23
CA ARG A 91 -12.35 -8.49 13.89
C ARG A 91 -12.11 -8.41 15.39
N ALA A 92 -10.98 -7.83 15.81
CA ALA A 92 -10.63 -7.69 17.22
C ALA A 92 -11.69 -6.88 17.99
N VAL A 93 -12.08 -5.71 17.47
CA VAL A 93 -13.11 -4.87 18.06
C VAL A 93 -14.45 -5.62 18.14
N GLN A 94 -14.80 -6.36 17.09
CA GLN A 94 -16.04 -7.15 17.03
C GLN A 94 -16.05 -8.28 18.06
N GLU A 95 -14.97 -9.04 18.19
CA GLU A 95 -14.84 -10.13 19.16
C GLU A 95 -14.94 -9.63 20.61
N ILE A 96 -14.28 -8.51 20.92
CA ILE A 96 -14.38 -7.86 22.24
C ILE A 96 -15.82 -7.45 22.53
N LYS A 97 -16.50 -6.84 21.55
CA LYS A 97 -17.88 -6.40 21.68
C LYS A 97 -18.84 -7.57 21.86
N GLU A 98 -18.70 -8.64 21.08
CA GLU A 98 -19.53 -9.85 21.19
C GLU A 98 -19.36 -10.53 22.56
N ALA A 99 -18.12 -10.65 23.05
CA ALA A 99 -17.86 -11.20 24.38
C ALA A 99 -18.46 -10.34 25.50
N SER A 100 -18.35 -9.02 25.36
CA SER A 100 -18.90 -8.07 26.33
C SER A 100 -20.43 -8.12 26.36
N ASP A 101 -21.07 -8.13 25.19
CA ASP A 101 -22.52 -8.29 25.06
C ASP A 101 -22.99 -9.65 25.63
N PHE A 102 -22.23 -10.72 25.38
CA PHE A 102 -22.52 -12.04 25.90
C PHE A 102 -22.51 -12.06 27.44
N ILE A 103 -21.46 -11.51 28.05
CA ILE A 103 -21.34 -11.43 29.51
C ILE A 103 -22.41 -10.53 30.12
N TYR A 104 -22.71 -9.40 29.48
CA TYR A 104 -23.79 -8.50 29.92
C TYR A 104 -25.16 -9.20 29.94
N ILE A 105 -25.49 -9.97 28.90
CA ILE A 105 -26.76 -10.70 28.82
C ILE A 105 -26.83 -11.86 29.81
N ARG A 106 -25.70 -12.54 30.04
CA ARG A 106 -25.62 -13.67 30.98
C ARG A 106 -25.76 -13.23 32.44
N GLY A 107 -25.34 -12.00 32.74
CA GLY A 107 -25.39 -11.42 34.07
C GLY A 107 -24.34 -11.99 35.03
N HIS A 108 -24.30 -11.43 36.24
CA HIS A 108 -23.34 -11.82 37.27
C HIS A 108 -23.73 -13.14 37.97
N PRO A 109 -22.78 -14.06 38.26
CA PRO A 109 -21.33 -14.01 38.04
C PRO A 109 -20.89 -14.79 36.79
N SER A 110 -20.74 -14.10 35.65
CA SER A 110 -20.24 -14.68 34.40
C SER A 110 -18.81 -14.24 34.10
N LYS A 111 -18.02 -15.17 33.57
CA LYS A 111 -16.66 -14.94 33.09
C LYS A 111 -16.44 -15.71 31.79
N THR A 112 -15.73 -15.11 30.85
CA THR A 112 -15.25 -15.77 29.63
C THR A 112 -13.84 -15.31 29.29
N GLN A 113 -13.12 -16.10 28.51
CA GLN A 113 -11.85 -15.70 27.91
C GLN A 113 -12.01 -15.67 26.40
N ILE A 114 -11.39 -14.70 25.76
CA ILE A 114 -11.31 -14.58 24.31
C ILE A 114 -9.87 -14.37 23.88
N ASP A 115 -9.51 -14.96 22.75
CA ASP A 115 -8.21 -14.77 22.12
C ASP A 115 -8.37 -13.74 21.01
N VAL A 116 -7.79 -12.56 21.20
CA VAL A 116 -7.92 -11.44 20.26
C VAL A 116 -6.56 -11.15 19.62
N ARG A 117 -6.55 -11.03 18.29
CA ARG A 117 -5.35 -10.64 17.54
C ARG A 117 -5.33 -9.13 17.33
N ILE A 118 -4.37 -8.46 17.96
CA ILE A 118 -4.11 -7.04 17.73
C ILE A 118 -3.10 -6.91 16.58
N PRO A 119 -3.46 -6.22 15.48
CA PRO A 119 -2.55 -6.01 14.36
C PRO A 119 -1.40 -5.07 14.72
N GLY A 120 -0.36 -5.05 13.89
CA GLY A 120 0.62 -3.97 13.91
C GLY A 120 0.00 -2.63 13.49
N ASN A 121 0.74 -1.55 13.73
CA ASN A 121 0.36 -0.17 13.41
C ASN A 121 -0.84 0.37 14.20
N ILE A 122 -1.11 -0.17 15.38
CA ILE A 122 -2.07 0.43 16.32
C ILE A 122 -1.34 1.53 17.10
N GLU A 123 -1.99 2.69 17.19
CA GLU A 123 -1.49 3.83 17.97
C GLU A 123 -2.17 3.91 19.34
N GLU A 124 -3.45 3.56 19.39
CA GLU A 124 -4.25 3.69 20.61
C GLU A 124 -5.31 2.58 20.68
N VAL A 125 -5.45 1.99 21.87
CA VAL A 125 -6.55 1.08 22.21
C VAL A 125 -7.33 1.70 23.36
N SER A 126 -8.62 1.94 23.13
CA SER A 126 -9.54 2.48 24.12
C SER A 126 -10.73 1.55 24.26
N ILE A 127 -10.89 0.95 25.43
CA ILE A 127 -12.02 0.10 25.77
C ILE A 127 -12.62 0.66 27.06
N GLY A 128 -13.81 1.23 26.93
CA GLY A 128 -14.48 1.83 28.08
C GLY A 128 -15.86 2.37 27.74
N ASN A 129 -16.68 2.58 28.78
CA ASN A 129 -18.08 2.97 28.63
C ASN A 129 -18.80 1.97 27.72
N TYR A 130 -19.37 2.40 26.61
CA TYR A 130 -20.07 1.51 25.68
C TYR A 130 -19.28 1.29 24.39
N THR A 131 -18.00 1.68 24.35
CA THR A 131 -17.26 1.74 23.09
C THR A 131 -15.93 1.00 23.21
N VAL A 132 -15.67 0.19 22.20
CA VAL A 132 -14.34 -0.37 21.91
C VAL A 132 -13.81 0.36 20.69
N ARG A 133 -12.66 1.01 20.79
CA ARG A 133 -12.01 1.77 19.71
C ARG A 133 -10.54 1.39 19.59
N LEU A 134 -10.15 1.06 18.37
CA LEU A 134 -8.77 0.86 17.94
C LEU A 134 -8.41 1.93 16.92
N ARG A 135 -7.35 2.70 17.17
CA ARG A 135 -6.81 3.68 16.21
C ARG A 135 -5.62 3.08 15.49
N ILE A 136 -5.69 3.06 14.17
CA ILE A 136 -4.70 2.42 13.29
C ILE A 136 -4.05 3.49 12.42
N SER A 137 -2.72 3.41 12.29
CA SER A 137 -1.94 4.22 11.36
C SER A 137 -1.94 3.57 9.96
N VAL A 138 -2.41 4.31 8.96
CA VAL A 138 -2.47 3.91 7.55
C VAL A 138 -1.72 4.95 6.72
N ALA A 139 -0.49 4.60 6.32
CA ALA A 139 0.44 5.51 5.66
C ALA A 139 0.65 6.81 6.48
N ASP A 140 0.18 7.95 5.98
CA ASP A 140 0.32 9.26 6.63
C ASP A 140 -0.97 9.71 7.35
N SER A 141 -1.94 8.81 7.52
CA SER A 141 -3.23 9.12 8.14
C SER A 141 -3.61 8.11 9.22
N TYR A 142 -4.61 8.47 10.02
CA TYR A 142 -5.15 7.61 11.06
C TYR A 142 -6.59 7.24 10.74
N THR A 143 -6.94 5.97 10.96
CA THR A 143 -8.31 5.49 10.88
C THR A 143 -8.72 4.89 12.22
N ASP A 144 -9.90 5.24 12.68
CA ASP A 144 -10.46 4.74 13.94
C ASP A 144 -11.49 3.65 13.61
N VAL A 145 -11.26 2.44 14.13
CA VAL A 145 -12.20 1.33 14.07
C VAL A 145 -12.88 1.22 15.42
N TYR A 146 -14.21 1.27 15.46
CA TYR A 146 -14.95 1.20 16.72
C TYR A 146 -16.23 0.38 16.61
N GLN A 147 -16.65 -0.17 17.74
CA GLN A 147 -17.96 -0.81 17.93
C GLN A 147 -18.56 -0.38 19.26
N VAL A 148 -19.89 -0.46 19.33
CA VAL A 148 -20.67 -0.12 20.51
C VAL A 148 -21.22 -1.39 21.14
N SER A 149 -20.96 -1.58 22.44
CA SER A 149 -21.50 -2.68 23.26
C SER A 149 -22.81 -2.27 23.94
N LYS A 150 -23.56 -3.25 24.43
CA LYS A 150 -24.77 -3.06 25.22
C LYS A 150 -24.47 -2.74 26.69
N GLY A 151 -23.43 -3.36 27.24
CA GLY A 151 -23.02 -3.17 28.63
C GLY A 151 -21.93 -2.11 28.76
N ASN A 152 -21.90 -1.43 29.91
CA ASN A 152 -20.83 -0.51 30.26
C ASN A 152 -19.57 -1.30 30.63
N MET A 153 -18.48 -1.08 29.91
CA MET A 153 -17.20 -1.75 30.04
C MET A 153 -16.18 -0.84 30.72
N THR A 154 -15.28 -1.47 31.46
CA THR A 154 -14.00 -0.88 31.88
C THR A 154 -12.89 -1.84 31.50
N SER A 155 -11.71 -1.31 31.24
CA SER A 155 -10.54 -2.12 30.95
C SER A 155 -9.26 -1.47 31.41
N ASP A 156 -8.23 -2.31 31.55
CA ASP A 156 -6.85 -1.87 31.63
C ASP A 156 -6.13 -2.25 30.33
N THR A 157 -5.86 -1.26 29.48
CA THR A 157 -5.17 -1.44 28.19
C THR A 157 -3.66 -1.31 28.28
N SER A 158 -3.10 -1.11 29.48
CA SER A 158 -1.66 -0.87 29.70
C SER A 158 -0.76 -2.02 29.24
N SER A 159 -1.27 -3.26 29.26
CA SER A 159 -0.56 -4.44 28.77
C SER A 159 -0.50 -4.53 27.24
N ILE A 160 -1.50 -3.99 26.54
CA ILE A 160 -1.55 -3.95 25.08
C ILE A 160 -0.72 -2.77 24.57
N CYS A 161 -0.86 -1.62 25.22
CA CYS A 161 -0.20 -0.36 24.87
C CYS A 161 0.57 0.23 26.06
N PRO A 162 1.70 -0.40 26.46
CA PRO A 162 2.55 0.16 27.50
C PRO A 162 3.13 1.50 27.03
N ASP A 163 2.97 2.54 27.85
CA ASP A 163 3.50 3.90 27.62
C ASP A 163 3.06 4.53 26.29
N GLY A 164 1.90 4.13 25.75
CA GLY A 164 1.38 4.62 24.47
C GLY A 164 1.96 3.93 23.24
N ASN A 165 2.78 2.88 23.40
CA ASN A 165 3.29 2.08 22.29
C ASN A 165 2.60 0.71 22.26
N CYS A 166 1.63 0.56 21.36
CA CYS A 166 0.91 -0.70 21.20
C CYS A 166 1.77 -1.76 20.52
N ARG A 167 1.75 -2.98 21.04
CA ARG A 167 2.48 -4.12 20.46
C ARG A 167 1.53 -5.00 19.65
N GLU A 168 2.02 -5.48 18.52
CA GLU A 168 1.30 -6.49 17.75
C GLU A 168 1.37 -7.85 18.44
N GLY A 169 0.30 -8.64 18.36
CA GLY A 169 0.29 -9.97 18.95
C GLY A 169 -1.08 -10.55 19.20
N TYR A 170 -1.07 -11.75 19.78
CA TYR A 170 -2.26 -12.40 20.31
C TYR A 170 -2.34 -12.13 21.80
N TYR A 171 -3.51 -11.66 22.24
CA TYR A 171 -3.79 -11.33 23.63
C TYR A 171 -4.97 -12.15 24.11
N VAL A 172 -4.84 -12.74 25.29
CA VAL A 172 -5.93 -13.42 25.97
C VAL A 172 -6.61 -12.40 26.87
N LEU A 173 -7.86 -12.08 26.57
CA LEU A 173 -8.66 -11.14 27.35
C LEU A 173 -9.63 -11.93 28.24
N SER A 174 -9.59 -11.66 29.55
CA SER A 174 -10.58 -12.11 30.52
C SER A 174 -11.69 -11.07 30.60
N VAL A 175 -12.91 -11.48 30.22
CA VAL A 175 -14.10 -10.63 30.26
C VAL A 175 -15.00 -11.13 31.39
N GLU A 176 -15.24 -10.27 32.38
CA GLU A 176 -15.91 -10.62 33.63
C GLU A 176 -17.08 -9.68 33.91
N SER A 177 -18.21 -10.22 34.37
CA SER A 177 -19.34 -9.41 34.82
C SER A 177 -19.07 -8.84 36.20
N LEU A 178 -19.32 -7.55 36.38
CA LEU A 178 -19.30 -6.89 37.68
C LEU A 178 -20.68 -6.98 38.36
N PRO A 179 -20.74 -6.92 39.70
CA PRO A 179 -22.01 -6.91 40.41
C PRO A 179 -22.82 -5.66 40.06
N SER A 180 -24.13 -5.84 39.90
CA SER A 180 -25.09 -4.76 39.63
C SER A 180 -25.13 -3.77 40.79
N GLY A 181 -24.56 -2.58 40.57
CA GLY A 181 -24.38 -1.53 41.58
C GLY A 181 -23.14 -0.67 41.37
N GLY A 182 -22.20 -1.13 40.53
CA GLY A 182 -21.06 -0.33 40.06
C GLY A 182 -21.42 0.59 38.88
N SER A 183 -20.49 1.50 38.53
CA SER A 183 -20.61 2.34 37.32
C SER A 183 -20.39 1.55 36.02
N HIS A 184 -19.89 0.32 36.13
CA HIS A 184 -19.54 -0.55 35.00
C HIS A 184 -20.16 -1.93 35.20
N ASP A 185 -20.58 -2.55 34.09
CA ASP A 185 -21.21 -3.86 34.04
C ASP A 185 -20.19 -4.97 33.72
N VAL A 186 -19.15 -4.64 32.94
CA VAL A 186 -18.16 -5.58 32.43
C VAL A 186 -16.76 -5.06 32.69
N ASN A 187 -15.89 -5.92 33.21
CA ASN A 187 -14.45 -5.66 33.37
C ASN A 187 -13.66 -6.51 32.38
N ILE A 188 -12.71 -5.89 31.67
CA ILE A 188 -11.86 -6.55 30.68
C ILE A 188 -10.41 -6.39 31.10
N THR A 189 -9.74 -7.51 31.34
CA THR A 189 -8.32 -7.54 31.72
C THR A 189 -7.55 -8.50 30.83
N THR A 190 -6.30 -8.19 30.55
CA THR A 190 -5.39 -9.16 29.92
C THR A 190 -4.90 -10.18 30.95
N VAL A 191 -4.82 -11.45 30.55
CA VAL A 191 -4.36 -12.57 31.38
C VAL A 191 -2.87 -12.84 31.18
#